data_AF-Q03DX3-F1
#
_entry.id   AF-Q03DX3-F1
#
_cell.length_a   1.000
_cell.length_b   1.000
_cell.length_c   1.000
_cell.angle_alpha   90.00
_cell.angle_beta   90.00
_cell.angle_gamma   90.00
#
_symmetry.space_group_name_H-M   'P 1'
#
loop_
_entity.id
_entity.type
_entity.pdbx_description
1 polymer ?
#
loop_
_entity_poly.entity_id
_entity_poly.type
_entity_poly.pdbx_seq_one_letter_code
_entity_poly.pdbx_strand_id
1 'polypeptide(L)'
;MIFKYDVLSKVIEEDKTIKINENSYITKIKGLNGIDYSVSDHNRHDYYVFLPLNDDEGVVISTDNHTGLGFELLRIPKREFCLGINTNNNFVDYYDGPGTQTDFPDVIEQEELDQKYIQYNDASDEELKETKLYQQVDTCVSKYLRVSSGLEEALNLAIIRLAFLAHTVNQRAVA
;
A
#
# COMPACT_ATOMS: atom_id res chain seq x y z
N MET A 1 -7.96 18.71 1.19
CA MET A 1 -6.73 18.89 2.00
C MET A 1 -5.60 18.14 1.32
N ILE A 2 -4.38 18.65 1.29
CA ILE A 2 -3.26 18.03 0.56
C ILE A 2 -2.15 17.71 1.55
N PHE A 3 -1.69 16.47 1.56
CA PHE A 3 -0.59 15.97 2.39
C PHE A 3 0.59 15.63 1.52
N LYS A 4 1.71 16.34 1.70
CA LYS A 4 2.96 16.06 0.98
C LYS A 4 3.74 14.94 1.66
N TYR A 5 4.66 14.34 0.91
CA TYR A 5 5.51 13.26 1.42
C TYR A 5 6.23 13.61 2.74
N ASP A 6 6.72 14.84 2.92
CA ASP A 6 7.42 15.26 4.15
C ASP A 6 6.52 15.29 5.40
N VAL A 7 5.22 15.47 5.22
CA VAL A 7 4.23 15.36 6.30
C VAL A 7 3.91 13.89 6.56
N LEU A 8 3.72 13.10 5.50
CA LEU A 8 3.39 11.68 5.60
C LEU A 8 4.55 10.85 6.14
N SER A 9 5.80 11.18 5.81
CA SER A 9 6.98 10.50 6.36
C SER A 9 7.06 10.66 7.87
N LYS A 10 6.71 11.83 8.41
CA LYS A 10 6.66 12.06 9.86
C LYS A 10 5.60 11.23 10.56
N VAL A 11 4.45 10.96 9.93
CA VAL A 11 3.45 10.02 10.46
C VAL A 11 4.10 8.65 10.69
N ILE A 12 4.92 8.20 9.75
CA ILE A 12 5.59 6.90 9.81
C ILE A 12 6.74 6.89 10.83
N GLU A 13 7.56 7.95 10.84
CA GLU A 13 8.72 8.08 11.74
C GLU A 13 8.30 8.25 13.20
N GLU A 14 7.30 9.08 13.46
CA GLU A 14 6.85 9.45 14.81
C GLU A 14 5.69 8.58 15.32
N ASP A 15 5.15 7.68 14.49
CA ASP A 15 3.94 6.91 14.77
C ASP A 15 2.76 7.80 15.19
N LYS A 16 2.59 8.90 14.44
CA LYS A 16 1.66 9.98 14.78
C LYS A 16 0.42 9.96 13.92
N THR A 17 -0.75 9.85 14.55
CA THR A 17 -2.04 9.96 13.86
C THR A 17 -2.36 11.41 13.45
N ILE A 18 -2.78 11.60 12.22
CA ILE A 18 -3.41 12.84 11.74
C ILE A 18 -4.92 12.60 11.67
N LYS A 19 -5.69 13.36 12.46
CA LYS A 19 -7.15 13.41 12.33
C LYS A 19 -7.51 14.37 11.20
N ILE A 20 -8.23 13.89 10.19
CA ILE A 20 -8.70 14.70 9.05
C ILE A 20 -10.04 15.33 9.38
N ASN A 21 -10.97 14.52 9.89
CA ASN A 21 -12.23 14.94 10.51
C ASN A 21 -12.67 13.89 11.54
N GLU A 22 -13.91 13.97 12.03
CA GLU A 22 -14.43 13.06 13.05
C GLU A 22 -14.40 11.58 12.63
N ASN A 23 -14.50 11.30 11.33
CA ASN A 23 -14.69 9.95 10.79
C ASN A 23 -13.54 9.51 9.90
N SER A 24 -12.45 10.28 9.79
CA SER A 24 -11.30 9.89 8.96
C SER A 24 -9.95 10.33 9.50
N TYR A 25 -8.97 9.44 9.31
CA TYR A 25 -7.65 9.49 9.95
C TYR A 25 -6.56 9.00 9.01
N ILE A 26 -5.37 9.58 9.10
CA ILE A 26 -4.14 9.03 8.52
C ILE A 26 -3.30 8.48 9.67
N THR A 27 -2.96 7.19 9.60
CA THR A 27 -2.15 6.48 10.60
C THR A 27 -1.01 5.72 9.93
N LYS A 28 -0.01 5.32 10.73
CA LYS A 28 1.06 4.45 10.27
C LYS A 28 0.54 3.01 10.08
N ILE A 29 0.96 2.35 9.00
CA ILE A 29 0.78 0.92 8.84
C ILE A 29 1.83 0.18 9.68
N LYS A 30 1.38 -0.66 10.62
CA LYS A 30 2.30 -1.41 11.48
C LYS A 30 3.19 -2.34 10.64
N GLY A 31 4.51 -2.26 10.87
CA GLY A 31 5.49 -3.12 10.19
C GLY A 31 5.82 -2.71 8.75
N LEU A 32 5.23 -1.63 8.23
CA LEU A 32 5.50 -1.13 6.89
C LEU A 32 5.90 0.35 6.94
N ASN A 33 6.70 0.77 5.97
CA ASN A 33 6.99 2.18 5.74
C ASN A 33 5.83 2.81 4.95
N GLY A 34 4.66 2.92 5.56
CA GLY A 34 3.43 3.30 4.88
C GLY A 34 2.39 3.91 5.80
N ILE A 35 1.37 4.48 5.17
CA ILE A 35 0.22 5.11 5.84
C ILE A 35 -1.09 4.47 5.39
N ASP A 36 -2.03 4.36 6.33
CA ASP A 36 -3.42 3.98 6.13
C ASP A 36 -4.26 5.24 6.25
N TYR A 37 -4.96 5.62 5.19
CA TYR A 37 -6.04 6.57 5.26
C TYR A 37 -7.37 5.82 5.46
N SER A 38 -7.88 5.90 6.69
CA SER A 38 -9.08 5.17 7.10
C SER A 38 -10.29 6.10 7.21
N VAL A 39 -11.45 5.61 6.79
CA VAL A 39 -12.76 6.28 6.89
C VAL A 39 -13.72 5.36 7.62
N SER A 40 -14.00 5.68 8.89
CA SER A 40 -14.71 4.82 9.83
C SER A 40 -16.14 4.50 9.39
N ASP A 41 -16.89 5.49 8.89
CA ASP A 41 -18.31 5.30 8.52
C ASP A 41 -18.53 4.28 7.39
N HIS A 42 -17.52 4.07 6.57
CA HIS A 42 -17.58 3.18 5.40
C HIS A 42 -16.67 1.95 5.57
N ASN A 43 -15.99 1.81 6.72
CA ASN A 43 -14.92 0.85 6.94
C ASN A 43 -13.93 0.80 5.75
N ARG A 44 -13.63 1.97 5.18
CA ARG A 44 -12.78 2.09 3.99
C ARG A 44 -11.35 2.41 4.42
N HIS A 45 -10.39 1.73 3.80
CA HIS A 45 -8.98 1.93 4.04
C HIS A 45 -8.28 2.10 2.69
N ASP A 46 -7.55 3.21 2.53
CA ASP A 46 -6.72 3.50 1.38
C ASP A 46 -5.25 3.42 1.84
N TYR A 47 -4.54 2.36 1.43
CA TYR A 47 -3.17 2.10 1.88
C TYR A 47 -2.12 2.64 0.93
N TYR A 48 -1.04 3.21 1.47
CA TYR A 48 0.11 3.69 0.69
C TYR A 48 1.42 3.26 1.37
N VAL A 49 2.26 2.50 0.68
CA VAL A 49 3.59 2.11 1.16
C VAL A 49 4.66 2.80 0.32
N PHE A 50 5.64 3.40 1.00
CA PHE A 50 6.71 4.18 0.40
C PHE A 50 8.01 3.37 0.41
N LEU A 51 8.55 3.13 -0.77
CA LEU A 51 9.85 2.47 -0.96
C LEU A 51 10.84 3.48 -1.58
N PRO A 52 11.92 3.84 -0.88
CA PRO A 52 12.91 4.77 -1.43
C PRO A 52 13.68 4.10 -2.57
N LEU A 53 13.80 4.80 -3.71
CA LEU A 53 14.66 4.38 -4.82
C LEU A 53 16.05 5.02 -4.71
N ASN A 54 16.07 6.31 -4.39
CA ASN A 54 17.26 7.09 -4.06
C ASN A 54 16.86 8.26 -3.14
N ASP A 55 17.72 9.26 -2.97
CA ASP A 55 17.43 10.41 -2.09
C ASP A 55 16.23 11.23 -2.59
N ASP A 56 16.08 11.38 -3.92
CA ASP A 56 15.09 12.26 -4.54
C ASP A 56 13.86 11.51 -5.09
N GLU A 57 13.99 10.24 -5.47
CA GLU A 57 12.94 9.41 -6.06
C GLU A 57 12.46 8.30 -5.12
N GLY A 58 11.17 7.99 -5.22
CA GLY A 58 10.56 6.87 -4.53
C GLY A 58 9.55 6.14 -5.39
N VAL A 59 9.16 4.98 -4.89
CA VAL A 59 8.03 4.21 -5.38
C VAL A 59 6.96 4.25 -4.29
N VAL A 60 5.73 4.53 -4.69
CA VAL A 60 4.56 4.38 -3.83
C VAL A 60 3.72 3.25 -4.37
N ILE A 61 3.38 2.30 -3.51
CA ILE A 61 2.41 1.26 -3.84
C ILE A 61 1.14 1.47 -3.03
N SER A 62 0.00 1.40 -3.72
CA SER A 62 -1.32 1.45 -3.12
C SER A 62 -2.19 0.30 -3.61
N THR A 63 -3.14 -0.13 -2.78
CA THR A 63 -4.21 -1.02 -3.22
C THR A 63 -5.13 -0.28 -4.17
N ASP A 64 -5.60 -0.95 -5.22
CA ASP A 64 -6.68 -0.39 -6.02
C ASP A 64 -7.96 -0.29 -5.16
N ASN A 65 -8.71 0.78 -5.34
CA ASN A 65 -9.91 1.04 -4.53
C ASN A 65 -11.13 0.25 -5.04
N HIS A 66 -10.91 -0.82 -5.81
CA HIS A 66 -11.96 -1.49 -6.59
C HIS A 66 -12.05 -2.99 -6.28
N THR A 67 -10.93 -3.66 -6.15
CA THR A 67 -10.86 -5.12 -5.95
C THR A 67 -10.18 -5.49 -4.63
N GLY A 68 -9.33 -4.61 -4.08
CA GLY A 68 -8.50 -4.91 -2.91
C GLY A 68 -7.42 -5.96 -3.17
N LEU A 69 -7.32 -6.43 -4.42
CA LEU A 69 -6.35 -7.41 -4.93
C LEU A 69 -5.49 -6.84 -6.07
N GLY A 70 -5.94 -5.73 -6.67
CA GLY A 70 -5.15 -4.94 -7.57
C GLY A 70 -4.25 -3.97 -6.82
N PHE A 71 -3.10 -3.66 -7.42
CA PHE A 71 -2.14 -2.72 -6.87
C PHE A 71 -1.71 -1.70 -7.91
N GLU A 72 -1.61 -0.44 -7.50
CA GLU A 72 -1.05 0.62 -8.32
C GLU A 72 0.34 0.97 -7.81
N LEU A 73 1.30 1.04 -8.72
CA LEU A 73 2.66 1.47 -8.45
C LEU A 73 2.90 2.82 -9.11
N LEU A 74 3.25 3.82 -8.30
CA LEU A 74 3.63 5.14 -8.75
C LEU A 74 5.12 5.38 -8.52
N ARG A 75 5.89 5.54 -9.60
CA ARG A 75 7.28 6.01 -9.53
C ARG A 75 7.33 7.52 -9.74
N ILE A 76 7.89 8.23 -8.78
CA ILE A 76 7.77 9.69 -8.69
C ILE A 76 8.90 10.31 -7.83
N PRO A 77 9.34 11.56 -8.12
CA PRO A 77 10.15 12.31 -7.16
C PRO A 77 9.39 12.54 -5.85
N LYS A 78 10.02 12.26 -4.70
CA LYS A 78 9.39 12.33 -3.37
C LYS A 78 8.74 13.69 -3.10
N ARG A 79 9.36 14.78 -3.57
CA ARG A 79 8.87 16.15 -3.40
C ARG A 79 7.55 16.44 -4.14
N GLU A 80 7.27 15.67 -5.20
CA GLU A 80 6.06 15.83 -6.02
C GLU A 80 4.92 14.95 -5.50
N PHE A 81 5.22 13.93 -4.68
CA PHE A 81 4.18 13.08 -4.11
C PHE A 81 3.28 13.86 -3.15
N CYS A 82 1.98 13.76 -3.39
CA CYS A 82 0.97 14.25 -2.48
C CYS A 82 -0.25 13.35 -2.45
N LEU A 83 -0.85 13.25 -1.27
CA LEU A 83 -2.15 12.65 -1.05
C LEU A 83 -3.18 13.78 -0.93
N GLY A 84 -4.03 13.91 -1.95
CA GLY A 84 -5.18 14.81 -1.92
C GLY A 84 -6.37 14.12 -1.28
N ILE A 85 -6.96 14.71 -0.24
CA ILE A 85 -8.18 14.20 0.40
C ILE A 85 -9.26 15.26 0.31
N ASN A 86 -10.34 14.95 -0.38
CA ASN A 86 -11.55 15.77 -0.34
C ASN A 86 -12.30 15.50 0.97
N THR A 87 -12.23 16.45 1.88
CA THR A 87 -12.78 16.32 3.24
C THR A 87 -14.30 16.36 3.30
N ASN A 88 -14.97 16.76 2.22
CA ASN A 88 -16.44 16.83 2.18
C ASN A 88 -17.06 15.46 1.91
N ASN A 89 -16.39 14.62 1.12
CA ASN A 89 -16.84 13.28 0.75
C ASN A 89 -15.88 12.18 1.22
N ASN A 90 -14.85 12.52 2.00
CA ASN A 90 -13.79 11.64 2.46
C ASN A 90 -13.12 10.86 1.33
N PHE A 91 -13.02 11.39 0.11
CA PHE A 91 -12.46 10.69 -1.03
C PHE A 91 -11.00 11.08 -1.27
N VAL A 92 -10.16 10.12 -1.68
CA VAL A 92 -8.80 10.45 -2.14
C VAL A 92 -8.88 10.97 -3.58
N ASP A 93 -8.42 12.20 -3.79
CA ASP A 93 -8.34 12.77 -5.13
C ASP A 93 -7.31 12.01 -5.96
N TYR A 94 -7.66 11.73 -7.22
CA TYR A 94 -6.80 11.03 -8.17
C TYR A 94 -5.49 11.81 -8.37
N TYR A 95 -4.36 11.12 -8.26
CA TYR A 95 -3.05 11.72 -8.52
C TYR A 95 -2.82 11.78 -10.05
N ASP A 96 -2.77 13.00 -10.60
CA ASP A 96 -2.47 13.29 -12.02
C ASP A 96 -1.15 14.06 -12.18
N GLY A 97 -0.20 13.86 -11.26
CA GLY A 97 1.09 14.54 -11.33
C GLY A 97 2.13 13.78 -12.16
N PRO A 98 3.35 14.34 -12.31
CA PRO A 98 4.41 13.69 -13.07
C PRO A 98 4.79 12.34 -12.45
N GLY A 99 5.10 11.35 -13.29
CA GLY A 99 5.53 10.02 -12.84
C GLY A 99 5.19 8.93 -13.85
N THR A 100 5.44 7.69 -13.46
CA THR A 100 4.98 6.51 -14.17
C THR A 100 4.07 5.71 -13.24
N GLN A 101 2.84 5.46 -13.71
CA GLN A 101 1.90 4.56 -13.06
C GLN A 101 1.98 3.17 -13.72
N THR A 102 1.96 2.12 -12.92
CA THR A 102 1.89 0.73 -13.37
C THR A 102 0.83 0.01 -12.55
N ASP A 103 -0.18 -0.51 -13.22
CA ASP A 103 -1.28 -1.22 -12.57
C ASP A 103 -1.02 -2.72 -12.62
N PHE A 104 -1.27 -3.37 -11.50
CA PHE A 104 -1.19 -4.81 -11.34
C PHE A 104 -2.55 -5.35 -10.87
N PRO A 105 -3.49 -5.62 -11.80
CA PRO A 105 -4.88 -5.93 -11.45
C PRO A 105 -5.09 -7.31 -10.79
N ASP A 106 -4.24 -8.29 -11.10
CA ASP A 106 -4.42 -9.69 -10.68
C ASP A 106 -3.11 -10.31 -10.17
N VAL A 107 -2.44 -9.65 -9.21
CA VAL A 107 -1.18 -10.20 -8.66
C VAL A 107 -1.43 -11.43 -7.80
N ILE A 108 -2.56 -11.44 -7.08
CA ILE A 108 -2.90 -12.47 -6.10
C ILE A 108 -4.36 -12.90 -6.30
N GLU A 109 -4.59 -14.20 -6.45
CA GLU A 109 -5.95 -14.76 -6.49
C GLU A 109 -6.57 -14.83 -5.09
N GLN A 110 -7.87 -14.53 -4.98
CA GLN A 110 -8.58 -14.48 -3.68
C GLN A 110 -8.51 -15.80 -2.90
N GLU A 111 -8.68 -16.94 -3.56
CA GLU A 111 -8.64 -18.25 -2.90
C GLU A 111 -7.28 -18.54 -2.27
N GLU A 112 -6.21 -18.15 -2.97
CA GLU A 112 -4.85 -18.28 -2.45
C GLU A 112 -4.61 -17.32 -1.29
N LEU A 113 -5.10 -16.08 -1.38
CA LEU A 113 -5.01 -15.11 -0.30
C LEU A 113 -5.68 -15.62 0.98
N ASP A 114 -6.89 -16.20 0.91
CA ASP A 114 -7.61 -16.73 2.06
C ASP A 114 -6.81 -17.82 2.78
N GLN A 115 -6.27 -18.77 2.02
CA GLN A 115 -5.49 -19.89 2.57
C GLN A 115 -4.16 -19.42 3.18
N LYS A 116 -3.49 -18.46 2.53
CA LYS A 116 -2.18 -17.96 2.97
C LYS A 116 -2.30 -17.00 4.13
N TYR A 117 -3.36 -16.19 4.18
CA TYR A 117 -3.61 -15.27 5.29
C TYR A 117 -3.65 -16.00 6.63
N ILE A 118 -4.41 -17.10 6.72
CA ILE A 118 -4.52 -17.89 7.97
C ILE A 118 -3.16 -18.43 8.43
N GLN A 119 -2.26 -18.75 7.48
CA GLN A 119 -0.98 -19.37 7.77
C GLN A 119 0.15 -18.35 8.03
N TYR A 120 0.11 -17.19 7.36
CA TYR A 120 1.27 -16.31 7.23
C TYR A 120 0.99 -14.83 7.55
N ASN A 121 -0.18 -14.45 8.06
CA ASN A 121 -0.49 -13.05 8.38
C ASN A 121 0.56 -12.41 9.33
N ASP A 122 1.10 -13.18 10.27
CA ASP A 122 2.12 -12.72 11.21
C ASP A 122 3.53 -13.23 10.88
N ALA A 123 3.75 -13.73 9.65
CA ALA A 123 5.03 -14.28 9.23
C ALA A 123 6.11 -13.19 9.06
N SER A 124 7.36 -13.60 9.28
CA SER A 124 8.54 -12.82 8.94
C SER A 124 8.71 -12.66 7.43
N ASP A 125 9.50 -11.68 7.01
CA ASP A 125 9.80 -11.48 5.58
C ASP A 125 10.54 -12.69 4.99
N GLU A 126 11.42 -13.34 5.76
CA GLU A 126 12.13 -14.56 5.38
C GLU A 126 11.17 -15.72 5.13
N GLU A 127 10.19 -15.92 6.01
CA GLU A 127 9.16 -16.95 5.82
C GLU A 127 8.30 -16.68 4.59
N LEU A 128 7.93 -15.42 4.34
CA LEU A 128 7.14 -15.04 3.17
C LEU A 128 7.89 -15.31 1.86
N LYS A 129 9.20 -15.03 1.80
CA LYS A 129 10.04 -15.25 0.60
C LYS A 129 10.08 -16.71 0.15
N GLU A 130 9.96 -17.65 1.07
CA GLU A 130 9.97 -19.09 0.78
C GLU A 130 8.60 -19.60 0.26
N THR A 131 7.57 -18.74 0.22
CA THR A 131 6.23 -19.13 -0.20
C THR A 131 6.04 -19.09 -1.73
N LYS A 132 5.08 -19.90 -2.21
CA LYS A 132 4.62 -19.82 -3.61
C LYS A 132 3.96 -18.48 -3.94
N LEU A 133 3.30 -17.87 -2.95
CA LEU A 133 2.68 -16.55 -3.10
C LEU A 133 3.73 -15.48 -3.45
N TYR A 134 4.87 -15.50 -2.75
CA TYR A 134 5.98 -14.62 -3.09
C TYR A 134 6.52 -14.87 -4.49
N GLN A 135 6.68 -16.13 -4.91
CA GLN A 135 7.15 -16.47 -6.25
C GLN A 135 6.17 -16.00 -7.35
N GLN A 136 4.87 -16.04 -7.10
CA GLN A 136 3.86 -15.53 -8.03
C GLN A 136 3.92 -14.01 -8.16
N VAL A 137 3.94 -13.31 -7.02
CA VAL A 137 4.07 -11.85 -6.98
C VAL A 137 5.35 -11.44 -7.71
N ASP A 138 6.46 -12.08 -7.40
CA ASP A 138 7.75 -11.83 -8.05
C ASP A 138 7.68 -12.06 -9.57
N THR A 139 7.04 -13.13 -10.02
CA THR A 139 6.84 -13.41 -11.46
C THR A 139 6.03 -12.32 -12.16
N CYS A 140 5.05 -11.73 -11.48
CA CYS A 140 4.25 -10.64 -12.02
C CYS A 140 5.02 -9.32 -12.01
N VAL A 141 5.66 -8.98 -10.90
CA VAL A 141 6.33 -7.69 -10.68
C VAL A 141 7.63 -7.57 -11.48
N SER A 142 8.50 -8.59 -11.41
CA SER A 142 9.82 -8.61 -12.08
C SER A 142 9.75 -8.53 -13.61
N LYS A 143 8.63 -8.93 -14.21
CA LYS A 143 8.44 -8.84 -15.66
C LYS A 143 8.26 -7.43 -16.16
N TYR A 144 7.71 -6.54 -15.33
CA TYR A 144 7.27 -5.21 -15.76
C TYR A 144 8.11 -4.07 -15.19
N LEU A 145 8.87 -4.33 -14.13
CA LEU A 145 9.72 -3.32 -13.51
C LEU A 145 11.19 -3.53 -13.84
N ARG A 146 11.89 -2.42 -14.12
CA ARG A 146 13.36 -2.39 -14.25
C ARG A 146 13.93 -1.71 -13.01
N VAL A 147 13.86 -2.40 -11.87
CA VAL A 147 14.40 -1.90 -10.59
C VAL A 147 15.52 -2.81 -10.10
N SER A 148 16.23 -2.40 -9.05
CA SER A 148 17.23 -3.25 -8.41
C SER A 148 16.55 -4.41 -7.67
N SER A 149 17.22 -5.56 -7.58
CA SER A 149 16.71 -6.75 -6.90
C SER A 149 16.24 -6.49 -5.45
N GLY A 150 16.96 -5.65 -4.69
CA GLY A 150 16.56 -5.30 -3.33
C GLY A 150 15.27 -4.48 -3.25
N LEU A 151 14.98 -3.66 -4.27
CA LEU A 151 13.73 -2.91 -4.34
C LEU A 151 12.58 -3.80 -4.81
N GLU A 152 12.84 -4.69 -5.76
CA GLU A 152 11.91 -5.75 -6.17
C GLU A 152 11.47 -6.61 -4.98
N GLU A 153 12.42 -7.07 -4.17
CA GLU A 153 12.11 -7.85 -2.97
C GLU A 153 11.23 -7.07 -1.99
N ALA A 154 11.59 -5.81 -1.68
CA ALA A 154 10.82 -4.95 -0.79
C ALA A 154 9.41 -4.69 -1.34
N LEU A 155 9.27 -4.55 -2.66
CA LEU A 155 8.00 -4.35 -3.33
C LEU A 155 7.11 -5.59 -3.27
N ASN A 156 7.66 -6.76 -3.56
CA ASN A 156 6.94 -8.03 -3.49
C ASN A 156 6.39 -8.28 -2.07
N LEU A 157 7.23 -8.04 -1.06
CA LEU A 157 6.83 -8.14 0.34
C LEU A 157 5.73 -7.13 0.71
N ALA A 158 5.86 -5.88 0.24
CA ALA A 158 4.86 -4.84 0.47
C ALA A 158 3.50 -5.22 -0.13
N ILE A 159 3.47 -5.75 -1.35
CA ILE A 159 2.26 -6.24 -2.02
C ILE A 159 1.55 -7.29 -1.15
N ILE A 160 2.27 -8.32 -0.71
CA ILE A 160 1.69 -9.41 0.07
C ILE A 160 1.15 -8.89 1.41
N ARG A 161 1.91 -8.04 2.10
CA ARG A 161 1.49 -7.47 3.39
C ARG A 161 0.27 -6.56 3.23
N LEU A 162 0.20 -5.77 2.16
CA LEU A 162 -0.98 -4.97 1.83
C LEU A 162 -2.19 -5.85 1.51
N ALA A 163 -2.02 -6.95 0.77
CA ALA A 163 -3.08 -7.89 0.49
C ALA A 163 -3.68 -8.49 1.78
N PHE A 164 -2.83 -8.90 2.73
CA PHE A 164 -3.28 -9.40 4.03
C PHE A 164 -4.03 -8.32 4.84
N LEU A 165 -3.56 -7.07 4.81
CA LEU A 165 -4.24 -5.95 5.49
C LEU A 165 -5.61 -5.67 4.88
N ALA A 166 -5.70 -5.56 3.56
CA ALA A 166 -6.97 -5.38 2.85
C ALA A 166 -7.95 -6.53 3.13
N HIS A 167 -7.46 -7.78 3.13
CA HIS A 167 -8.26 -8.95 3.45
C HIS A 167 -8.83 -8.90 4.88
N THR A 168 -8.02 -8.48 5.86
CA THR A 168 -8.45 -8.35 7.26
C THR A 168 -9.64 -7.40 7.41
N VAL A 169 -9.59 -6.26 6.72
CA VAL A 169 -10.68 -5.26 6.74
C VAL A 169 -11.95 -5.83 6.13
N ASN A 170 -11.84 -6.53 5.01
CA ASN A 170 -12.98 -7.16 4.35
C ASN A 170 -13.64 -8.24 5.23
N GLN A 171 -12.86 -9.06 5.95
CA GLN A 171 -13.43 -10.03 6.89
C GLN A 171 -14.20 -9.35 8.04
N ARG A 172 -13.70 -8.20 8.53
CA ARG A 172 -14.36 -7.44 9.61
C ARG A 172 -15.61 -6.69 9.16
N ALA A 173 -15.75 -6.37 7.87
CA ALA A 173 -16.95 -5.73 7.32
C ALA A 173 -18.15 -6.69 7.22
N VAL A 174 -17.90 -8.00 7.20
CA VAL A 174 -18.91 -9.06 6.99
C VAL A 174 -19.34 -9.73 8.31
N ALA A 175 -18.59 -9.52 9.40
CA ALA A 175 -18.84 -10.09 10.73
C ALA A 175 -19.70 -9.16 11.61
#